data_AF-A0AAU8TXN4-F1
#
_entry.id   AF-A0AAU8TXN4-F1
#
_cell.length_a   1.000
_cell.length_b   1.000
_cell.length_c   1.000
_cell.angle_alpha   90.00
_cell.angle_beta   90.00
_cell.angle_gamma   90.00
#
_symmetry.space_group_name_H-M   'P 1'
#
loop_
_entity.id
_entity.type
_entity.pdbx_description
1 polymer ?
#
loop_
_entity_poly.entity_id
_entity_poly.type
_entity_poly.pdbx_seq_one_letter_code
_entity_poly.pdbx_strand_id
1 'polypeptide(L)'
;MAEVSRREGVSEMSLSNWRKQARAEGSVVSDTKQPSENWSAETKFAVVLEAAGLSEIDLGEYCRRKGLYPEQIATWRQSFINGQKPGKPAPKDDREQSRKDKKRIQEL
;
A
#
# COMPACT_ATOMS: atom_id res chain seq x y z
N MET A 1 -9.59 11.52 14.47
CA MET A 1 -10.87 12.10 14.96
C MET A 1 -10.62 13.41 15.70
N ALA A 2 -9.68 13.47 16.65
CA ALA A 2 -9.29 14.70 17.36
C ALA A 2 -8.83 15.86 16.45
N GLU A 3 -8.10 15.57 15.37
CA GLU A 3 -7.68 16.62 14.42
C GLU A 3 -8.84 17.19 13.61
N VAL A 4 -9.76 16.33 13.16
CA VAL A 4 -10.97 16.73 12.42
C VAL A 4 -11.91 17.52 13.34
N SER A 5 -12.06 17.09 14.59
CA SER A 5 -12.85 17.80 15.60
C SER A 5 -12.35 19.22 15.84
N ARG A 6 -11.03 19.40 15.95
CA ARG A 6 -10.41 20.73 16.15
C ARG A 6 -10.53 21.64 14.94
N ARG A 7 -10.46 21.09 13.71
CA ARG A 7 -10.57 21.89 12.48
C ARG A 7 -12.01 22.30 12.17
N GLU A 8 -12.95 21.38 12.33
CA GLU A 8 -14.36 21.58 11.97
C GLU A 8 -15.20 22.17 13.13
N GLY A 9 -14.62 22.28 14.34
CA GLY A 9 -15.32 22.76 15.53
C GLY A 9 -16.41 21.81 16.03
N VAL A 10 -16.44 20.57 15.53
CA VAL A 10 -17.43 19.54 15.89
C VAL A 10 -16.87 18.66 16.99
N SER A 11 -17.66 18.36 18.03
CA SER A 11 -17.26 17.45 19.10
C SER A 11 -16.88 16.07 18.58
N GLU A 12 -15.81 15.48 19.12
CA GLU A 12 -15.41 14.09 18.82
C GLU A 12 -16.55 13.09 19.07
N MET A 13 -17.42 13.39 20.04
CA MET A 13 -18.59 12.56 20.36
C MET A 13 -19.61 12.56 19.21
N SER A 14 -19.86 13.72 18.59
CA SER A 14 -20.75 13.85 17.44
C SER A 14 -20.19 13.12 16.22
N LEU A 15 -18.89 13.26 15.94
CA LEU A 15 -18.22 12.52 14.86
C LEU A 15 -18.32 11.00 15.06
N SER A 16 -18.17 10.54 16.30
CA SER A 16 -18.31 9.12 16.65
C SER A 16 -19.74 8.62 16.46
N ASN A 17 -20.74 9.42 16.85
CA ASN A 17 -22.15 9.10 16.64
C ASN A 17 -22.53 9.06 15.15
N TRP A 18 -22.09 10.02 14.35
CA TRP A 18 -22.32 9.97 12.90
C TRP A 18 -21.63 8.78 12.25
N ARG A 19 -20.42 8.40 12.70
CA ARG A 19 -19.76 7.19 12.22
C ARG A 19 -20.55 5.93 12.58
N LYS A 20 -21.14 5.86 13.78
CA LYS A 20 -22.02 4.74 14.18
C LYS A 20 -23.31 4.72 13.34
N GLN A 21 -23.90 5.88 13.09
CA GLN A 21 -25.12 6.02 12.29
C GLN A 21 -24.87 5.60 10.83
N ALA A 22 -23.81 6.11 10.21
CA ALA A 22 -23.39 5.71 8.86
C ALA A 22 -23.05 4.20 8.77
N ARG A 23 -22.59 3.60 9.88
CA ARG A 23 -22.41 2.14 10.00
C ARG A 23 -23.70 1.36 10.05
N ALA A 24 -24.70 1.86 10.76
CA ALA A 24 -26.02 1.25 10.82
C ALA A 24 -26.77 1.38 9.48
N GLU A 25 -26.56 2.47 8.76
CA GLU A 25 -27.20 2.76 7.46
C GLU A 25 -26.55 2.03 6.27
N GLY A 26 -25.54 1.18 6.50
CA GLY A 26 -24.85 0.45 5.42
C GLY A 26 -23.97 1.32 4.52
N SER A 27 -23.88 2.63 4.78
CA SER A 27 -23.02 3.61 4.11
C SER A 27 -21.57 3.54 4.64
N VAL A 28 -21.07 2.34 4.91
CA VAL A 28 -19.65 2.16 5.23
C VAL A 28 -18.96 1.75 3.94
N VAL A 29 -18.12 2.64 3.42
CA VAL A 29 -17.01 2.19 2.59
C VAL A 29 -16.19 1.28 3.49
N SER A 30 -16.36 -0.04 3.32
CA SER A 30 -15.86 -1.02 4.28
C SER A 30 -14.35 -0.80 4.51
N ASP A 31 -14.02 -0.35 5.72
CA ASP A 31 -12.64 -0.27 6.24
C ASP A 31 -11.99 -1.66 6.34
N THR A 32 -12.77 -2.72 6.04
CA THR A 32 -12.39 -4.13 6.08
C THR A 32 -11.92 -4.68 4.73
N LYS A 33 -11.59 -3.84 3.75
CA LYS A 33 -10.81 -4.35 2.63
C LYS A 33 -9.44 -4.70 3.19
N GLN A 34 -9.02 -5.95 2.98
CA GLN A 34 -7.70 -6.39 3.42
C GLN A 34 -6.67 -5.33 3.05
N PRO A 35 -5.76 -4.96 3.97
CA PRO A 35 -4.73 -3.99 3.67
C PRO A 35 -4.11 -4.38 2.34
N SER A 36 -4.05 -3.43 1.40
CA SER A 36 -3.46 -3.66 0.08
C SER A 36 -2.05 -4.28 0.13
N GLU A 37 -1.37 -4.17 1.29
CA GLU A 37 -0.13 -4.85 1.62
C GLU A 37 -0.24 -6.39 1.58
N ASN A 38 -1.36 -6.96 2.03
CA ASN A 38 -1.61 -8.40 2.09
C ASN A 38 -2.02 -9.02 0.74
N TRP A 39 -2.15 -8.22 -0.32
CA TRP A 39 -2.51 -8.76 -1.64
C TRP A 39 -1.35 -9.54 -2.25
N SER A 40 -1.69 -10.64 -2.94
CA SER A 40 -0.72 -11.44 -3.68
C SER A 40 -0.07 -10.62 -4.80
N ALA A 41 1.12 -11.03 -5.24
CA ALA A 41 1.82 -10.36 -6.32
C ALA A 41 1.02 -10.38 -7.63
N GLU A 42 0.31 -11.47 -7.92
CA GLU A 42 -0.57 -11.59 -9.09
C GLU A 42 -1.73 -10.58 -9.03
N THR A 43 -2.32 -10.41 -7.85
CA THR A 43 -3.42 -9.45 -7.65
C THR A 43 -2.92 -8.02 -7.83
N LYS A 44 -1.76 -7.67 -7.26
CA LYS A 44 -1.14 -6.35 -7.44
C LYS A 44 -0.79 -6.10 -8.92
N PHE A 45 -0.32 -7.12 -9.63
CA PHE A 45 -0.01 -7.01 -11.06
C PHE A 45 -1.25 -6.80 -11.92
N ALA A 46 -2.32 -7.56 -11.69
CA ALA A 46 -3.59 -7.39 -12.40
C ALA A 46 -4.15 -5.96 -12.25
N VAL A 47 -4.05 -5.41 -11.04
CA VAL A 47 -4.47 -4.03 -10.76
C VAL A 47 -3.62 -3.00 -11.50
N VAL A 48 -2.30 -3.18 -11.54
CA VAL A 48 -1.41 -2.31 -12.31
C VAL A 48 -1.73 -2.38 -13.81
N LEU A 49 -2.08 -3.56 -14.32
CA LEU A 49 -2.45 -3.77 -15.71
C LEU A 49 -3.80 -3.11 -16.05
N GLU A 50 -4.82 -3.31 -15.22
CA GLU A 50 -6.13 -2.66 -15.36
C GLU A 50 -6.00 -1.13 -15.32
N ALA A 51 -5.19 -0.60 -14.40
CA ALA A 51 -4.96 0.83 -14.23
C ALA A 51 -4.13 1.47 -15.36
N ALA A 52 -3.35 0.69 -16.12
CA ALA A 52 -2.45 1.22 -17.14
C ALA A 52 -3.17 1.88 -18.32
N GLY A 53 -4.42 1.49 -18.58
CA GLY A 53 -5.26 2.04 -19.66
C GLY A 53 -6.27 3.10 -19.23
N LEU A 54 -6.34 3.42 -17.93
CA LEU A 54 -7.33 4.37 -17.40
C LEU A 54 -6.85 5.82 -17.52
N SER A 55 -7.79 6.75 -17.75
CA SER A 55 -7.53 8.18 -17.62
C SER A 55 -7.34 8.55 -16.14
N GLU A 56 -6.80 9.73 -15.82
CA GLU A 56 -6.63 10.17 -14.43
C GLU A 56 -7.95 10.22 -13.64
N ILE A 57 -9.04 10.58 -14.32
CA ILE A 57 -10.38 10.63 -13.74
C ILE A 57 -10.86 9.21 -13.39
N ASP A 58 -10.74 8.29 -14.35
CA ASP A 58 -11.14 6.90 -14.19
C ASP A 58 -10.27 6.17 -13.18
N LEU A 59 -8.98 6.50 -13.11
CA LEU A 59 -8.04 5.99 -12.11
C LEU A 59 -8.48 6.38 -10.70
N GLY A 60 -8.88 7.64 -10.51
CA GLY A 60 -9.40 8.11 -9.22
C GLY A 60 -10.67 7.38 -8.79
N GLU A 61 -11.59 7.14 -9.72
CA GLU A 61 -12.80 6.35 -9.45
C GLU A 61 -12.48 4.88 -9.15
N TYR A 62 -11.62 4.27 -9.96
CA TYR A 62 -11.16 2.89 -9.79
C TYR A 62 -10.51 2.69 -8.42
N CYS A 63 -9.62 3.60 -8.03
CA CYS A 63 -8.96 3.64 -6.73
C CYS A 63 -9.97 3.68 -5.57
N ARG A 64 -10.96 4.58 -5.61
CA ARG A 64 -12.03 4.65 -4.60
C ARG A 64 -12.85 3.36 -4.53
N ARG A 65 -13.23 2.81 -5.69
CA ARG A 65 -14.00 1.55 -5.78
C ARG A 65 -13.22 0.37 -5.24
N LYS A 66 -11.90 0.32 -5.42
CA LYS A 66 -11.01 -0.77 -4.96
C LYS A 66 -10.45 -0.54 -3.56
N GLY A 67 -10.53 0.67 -3.00
CA GLY A 67 -9.94 1.02 -1.71
C GLY A 67 -8.42 1.19 -1.80
N LEU A 68 -7.95 1.73 -2.92
CA LEU A 68 -6.55 1.93 -3.25
C LEU A 68 -6.28 3.42 -3.47
N TYR A 69 -5.01 3.79 -3.39
CA TYR A 69 -4.53 5.12 -3.78
C TYR A 69 -3.72 5.04 -5.08
N PRO A 70 -3.82 6.04 -5.97
CA PRO A 70 -3.03 6.10 -7.21
C PRO A 70 -1.52 5.89 -6.98
N GLU A 71 -1.00 6.42 -5.87
CA GLU A 71 0.40 6.32 -5.46
C GLU A 71 0.82 4.87 -5.17
N GLN A 72 -0.10 4.04 -4.67
CA GLN A 72 0.17 2.62 -4.42
C GLN A 72 0.32 1.85 -5.73
N ILE A 73 -0.54 2.12 -6.70
CA ILE A 73 -0.48 1.53 -8.04
C ILE A 73 0.84 1.93 -8.73
N ALA A 74 1.22 3.21 -8.62
CA ALA A 74 2.49 3.70 -9.12
C ALA A 74 3.69 3.01 -8.44
N THR A 75 3.63 2.83 -7.13
CA THR A 75 4.67 2.12 -6.36
C THR A 75 4.81 0.68 -6.82
N TRP A 76 3.70 -0.05 -6.98
CA TRP A 76 3.73 -1.44 -7.47
C TRP A 76 4.28 -1.53 -8.88
N ARG A 77 3.86 -0.63 -9.78
CA ARG A 77 4.42 -0.55 -11.14
C ARG A 77 5.93 -0.38 -11.11
N GLN A 78 6.45 0.51 -10.27
CA GLN A 78 7.90 0.71 -10.12
C GLN A 78 8.58 -0.52 -9.53
N SER A 79 7.99 -1.18 -8.53
CA SER A 79 8.52 -2.41 -7.95
C SER A 79 8.61 -3.55 -8.98
N PHE A 80 7.62 -3.71 -9.87
CA PHE A 80 7.68 -4.69 -10.96
C PHE A 80 8.79 -4.36 -11.97
N ILE A 81 8.90 -3.09 -12.38
CA ILE A 81 9.96 -2.64 -13.30
C ILE A 81 11.35 -2.82 -12.67
N ASN A 82 11.51 -2.50 -11.39
CA ASN A 82 12.77 -2.60 -10.68
C ASN A 82 13.13 -4.05 -10.32
N GLY A 83 12.16 -4.92 -10.04
CA GLY A 83 12.37 -6.35 -9.85
C GLY A 83 12.80 -7.07 -11.13
N GLN A 84 12.38 -6.57 -12.30
CA GLN A 84 12.86 -7.05 -13.60
C GLN A 84 14.26 -6.55 -13.96
N LYS A 85 14.72 -5.42 -13.40
CA LYS A 85 16.11 -5.02 -13.57
C LYS A 85 16.96 -6.09 -12.89
N PRO A 86 17.90 -6.75 -13.60
CA PRO A 86 18.82 -7.66 -12.94
C PRO A 86 19.45 -6.86 -11.81
N GLY A 87 19.27 -7.33 -10.58
CA GLY A 87 19.76 -6.64 -9.40
C GLY A 87 21.19 -6.22 -9.69
N LYS A 88 21.47 -4.91 -9.56
CA LYS A 88 22.87 -4.45 -9.57
C LYS A 88 23.61 -5.44 -8.67
N PRO A 89 24.68 -6.10 -9.16
CA PRO A 89 25.43 -7.00 -8.31
C PRO A 89 25.72 -6.21 -7.04
N ALA A 90 25.30 -6.77 -5.89
CA ALA A 90 25.61 -6.18 -4.60
C ALA A 90 27.08 -5.73 -4.63
N PRO A 91 27.40 -4.50 -4.17
CA PRO A 91 28.77 -4.03 -4.17
C PRO A 91 29.64 -5.14 -3.58
N LYS A 92 30.75 -5.48 -4.26
CA LYS A 92 31.57 -6.68 -3.96
C LYS A 92 31.89 -6.83 -2.46
N ASP A 93 31.94 -5.72 -1.73
CA ASP A 93 32.03 -5.62 -0.28
C ASP A 93 31.02 -6.48 0.48
N ASP A 94 29.73 -6.42 0.13
CA ASP A 94 28.66 -7.10 0.88
C ASP A 94 28.72 -8.64 0.72
N ARG A 95 29.16 -9.10 -0.46
CA ARG A 95 29.45 -10.53 -0.71
C ARG A 95 30.70 -11.01 0.02
N GLU A 96 31.72 -10.15 0.16
CA GLU A 96 32.92 -10.48 0.93
C GLU A 96 32.66 -10.48 2.44
N GLN A 97 31.87 -9.52 2.95
CA GLN A 97 31.42 -9.51 4.35
C GLN A 97 30.57 -10.73 4.66
N SER A 98 29.55 -11.03 3.85
CA SER A 98 28.75 -12.25 4.01
C SER A 98 29.58 -13.55 3.97
N ARG A 99 30.70 -13.57 3.23
CA ARG A 99 31.64 -14.71 3.21
C ARG A 99 32.52 -14.74 4.45
N LYS A 100 33.00 -13.60 4.93
CA LYS A 100 33.82 -13.47 6.15
C LYS A 100 32.99 -13.82 7.39
N ASP A 101 31.76 -13.34 7.47
CA ASP A 101 30.85 -13.63 8.58
C ASP A 101 30.47 -15.12 8.65
N LYS A 102 30.23 -15.76 7.50
CA LYS A 102 30.00 -17.22 7.45
C LYS A 102 31.19 -18.04 7.92
N LYS A 103 32.42 -17.63 7.58
CA LYS A 103 33.64 -18.30 8.06
C LYS A 103 33.81 -18.13 9.56
N ARG A 104 33.56 -16.92 10.08
CA ARG A 104 33.68 -16.62 11.51
C ARG A 104 32.68 -17.38 12.38
N ILE A 105 31.48 -17.66 11.86
CA ILE A 105 30.47 -18.48 12.55
C ILE A 105 30.85 -19.98 12.52
N GLN A 106 31.60 -20.45 11.53
CA GLN A 106 32.07 -21.84 11.47
C GLN A 106 33.31 -22.11 12.34
N GLU A 107 34.06 -21.07 12.71
CA GLU A 107 35.26 -21.17 13.55
C GLU A 107 34.98 -20.96 15.06
N LEU A 108 33.71 -20.83 15.44
CA LEU A 108 33.20 -20.84 16.82
C LEU A 108 32.53 -22.18 17.13
#